data_AF-A0A7Z9RX76-F1
#
_entry.id   AF-A0A7Z9RX76-F1
#
_cell.length_a   1.000
_cell.length_b   1.000
_cell.length_c   1.000
_cell.angle_alpha   90.00
_cell.angle_beta   90.00
_cell.angle_gamma   90.00
#
_symmetry.space_group_name_H-M   'P 1'
#
loop_
_entity.id
_entity.type
_entity.pdbx_description
1 polymer ?
#
loop_
_entity_poly.entity_id
_entity_poly.type
_entity_poly.pdbx_seq_one_letter_code
_entity_poly.pdbx_strand_id
1 'polypeptide(L)'
;VHVNGDLFGLHKDAHRLVAHFKRRRRSGRIRPEVSIRHDAYNRDIFINTDKGRILRPLLVLDSGNLVLATEHLEALRNREMTFRDLVNQGVVEWIDAEEEEDLLIAPRPYDLPAVSPRNKRPMIPANITWLNLGEEGIEVAKLRARVQMPNGKWVTETFTVPLNYYQEDTDKLRRKEKKSGDVLLFTHIEIDPQLILGVCASLVPYPEHNSTPRVTGGTAMVKQALGLPSSNNRLRPDTRMHALDYPQRSMVQTQAMETTNFVQRPGGQNFIVAIMSHHGYNMQDAIIMNRASVERALGRSSFVRTYNAERKRFPGGQEEEIEVPGTGQDEVKGRKDSAEYSHLEYDGLPYPETMITGKHDDEQTVLVGKTSPPRFLEEGHGAFMMGQYRQESSM
;
A
#
# COMPACT_ATOMS: atom_id res chain seq x y z
N VAL A 1 -6.44 -27.32 -28.43
CA VAL A 1 -6.19 -25.86 -28.23
C VAL A 1 -7.49 -25.24 -27.77
N HIS A 2 -7.48 -24.71 -26.56
CA HIS A 2 -8.59 -24.05 -25.91
C HIS A 2 -8.34 -22.55 -25.88
N VAL A 3 -9.37 -21.75 -26.14
CA VAL A 3 -9.33 -20.29 -26.01
C VAL A 3 -10.42 -19.88 -25.05
N ASN A 4 -10.06 -19.31 -23.89
CA ASN A 4 -10.98 -19.00 -22.79
C ASN A 4 -11.88 -20.19 -22.39
N GLY A 5 -11.33 -21.41 -22.38
CA GLY A 5 -12.05 -22.65 -22.06
C GLY A 5 -12.73 -23.34 -23.25
N ASP A 6 -13.02 -22.62 -24.34
CA ASP A 6 -13.67 -23.21 -25.52
C ASP A 6 -12.66 -23.95 -26.41
N LEU A 7 -13.01 -25.17 -26.84
CA LEU A 7 -12.18 -25.94 -27.77
C LEU A 7 -12.19 -25.26 -29.14
N PHE A 8 -11.07 -24.62 -29.49
CA PHE A 8 -10.91 -23.94 -30.77
C PHE A 8 -10.48 -24.89 -31.89
N GLY A 9 -9.62 -25.87 -31.57
CA GLY A 9 -9.18 -26.86 -32.55
C GLY A 9 -7.91 -27.63 -32.18
N LEU A 10 -7.38 -28.35 -33.18
CA LEU A 10 -6.21 -29.22 -33.05
C LEU A 10 -5.00 -28.60 -33.77
N HIS A 11 -3.82 -28.75 -33.18
CA HIS A 11 -2.56 -28.33 -33.79
C HIS A 11 -1.54 -29.48 -33.72
N LYS A 12 -0.77 -29.69 -34.80
CA LYS A 12 0.14 -30.86 -34.92
C LYS A 12 1.39 -30.74 -34.05
N ASP A 13 1.87 -29.52 -33.81
CA ASP A 13 3.10 -29.24 -33.07
C ASP A 13 2.86 -28.15 -32.01
N ALA A 14 2.61 -28.58 -30.78
CA ALA A 14 2.28 -27.67 -29.68
C ALA A 14 3.44 -26.72 -29.35
N HIS A 15 4.67 -27.23 -29.28
CA HIS A 15 5.86 -26.44 -28.96
C HIS A 15 6.10 -25.32 -29.97
N ARG A 16 5.92 -25.60 -31.26
CA ARG A 16 6.07 -24.58 -32.30
C ARG A 16 5.01 -23.48 -32.18
N LEU A 17 3.76 -23.84 -31.88
CA LEU A 17 2.69 -22.87 -31.68
C LEU A 17 3.00 -21.96 -30.48
N VAL A 18 3.39 -22.54 -29.34
CA VAL A 18 3.71 -21.78 -28.12
C VAL A 18 4.91 -20.86 -28.34
N ALA A 19 5.99 -21.36 -28.93
CA ALA A 19 7.18 -20.57 -29.21
C ALA A 19 6.88 -19.42 -30.20
N HIS A 20 6.03 -19.68 -31.21
CA HIS A 20 5.61 -18.65 -32.15
C HIS A 20 4.73 -17.59 -31.48
N PHE A 21 3.80 -18.01 -30.63
CA PHE A 21 2.93 -17.13 -29.86
C PHE A 21 3.74 -16.21 -28.93
N LYS A 22 4.61 -16.77 -28.10
CA LYS A 22 5.47 -16.00 -27.19
C LYS A 22 6.36 -15.02 -27.96
N ARG A 23 6.93 -15.41 -29.11
CA ARG A 23 7.69 -14.48 -29.97
C ARG A 23 6.84 -13.33 -30.53
N ARG A 24 5.58 -13.59 -30.90
CA ARG A 24 4.65 -12.54 -31.36
C ARG A 24 4.26 -11.61 -30.21
N ARG A 25 4.09 -12.12 -28.99
CA ARG A 25 3.87 -11.34 -27.76
C ARG A 25 5.08 -10.44 -27.45
N ARG A 26 6.28 -11.00 -27.44
CA ARG A 26 7.56 -10.29 -27.21
C ARG A 26 7.93 -9.26 -28.28
N SER A 27 7.27 -9.26 -29.44
CA SER A 27 7.43 -8.23 -30.48
C SER A 27 6.27 -7.23 -30.54
N GLY A 28 5.39 -7.24 -29.52
CA GLY A 28 4.25 -6.34 -29.41
C GLY A 28 3.10 -6.60 -30.39
N ARG A 29 3.14 -7.69 -31.18
CA ARG A 29 2.08 -8.03 -32.14
C ARG A 29 0.86 -8.67 -31.48
N ILE A 30 1.09 -9.39 -30.38
CA ILE A 30 0.03 -9.88 -29.50
C ILE A 30 0.08 -9.04 -28.24
N ARG A 31 -1.09 -8.71 -27.71
CA ARG A 31 -1.23 -7.98 -26.46
C ARG A 31 -0.50 -8.71 -25.32
N PRO A 32 0.32 -8.01 -24.51
CA PRO A 32 1.08 -8.65 -23.43
C PRO A 32 0.22 -9.37 -22.39
N GLU A 33 -1.05 -8.97 -22.25
CA GLU A 33 -1.98 -9.57 -21.29
C GLU A 33 -2.50 -10.95 -21.71
N VAL A 34 -2.30 -11.37 -22.97
CA VAL A 34 -2.73 -12.69 -23.43
C VAL A 34 -1.73 -13.73 -22.97
N SER A 35 -2.19 -14.72 -22.21
CA SER A 35 -1.35 -15.82 -21.72
C SER A 35 -1.49 -17.05 -22.59
N ILE A 36 -0.43 -17.88 -22.58
CA ILE A 36 -0.44 -19.17 -23.23
C ILE A 36 0.23 -20.20 -22.33
N ARG A 37 -0.51 -21.27 -22.02
CA ARG A 37 -0.03 -22.43 -21.26
C ARG A 37 -0.01 -23.66 -22.16
N HIS A 38 0.98 -24.52 -21.99
CA HIS A 38 1.11 -25.80 -22.65
C HIS A 38 1.16 -26.93 -21.64
N ASP A 39 0.01 -27.55 -21.41
CA ASP A 39 -0.09 -28.76 -20.63
C ASP A 39 0.43 -29.95 -21.45
N ALA A 40 1.69 -30.31 -21.22
CA ALA A 40 2.35 -31.41 -21.92
C ALA A 40 1.75 -32.78 -21.56
N TYR A 41 1.17 -32.93 -20.36
CA TYR A 41 0.61 -34.19 -19.89
C TYR A 41 -0.71 -34.51 -20.60
N ASN A 42 -1.63 -33.55 -20.62
CA ASN A 42 -2.92 -33.69 -21.32
C ASN A 42 -2.83 -33.37 -22.81
N ARG A 43 -1.69 -32.83 -23.28
CA ARG A 43 -1.45 -32.37 -24.66
C ARG A 43 -2.38 -31.24 -25.08
N ASP A 44 -2.71 -30.38 -24.13
CA ASP A 44 -3.58 -29.24 -24.32
C ASP A 44 -2.80 -27.93 -24.31
N ILE A 45 -3.32 -26.96 -25.06
CA ILE A 45 -2.84 -25.59 -25.05
C ILE A 45 -4.00 -24.72 -24.63
N PHE A 46 -3.80 -23.90 -23.62
CA PHE A 46 -4.78 -22.94 -23.13
C PHE A 46 -4.29 -21.54 -23.49
N ILE A 47 -5.15 -20.76 -24.14
CA ILE A 47 -4.92 -19.35 -24.45
C ILE A 47 -5.99 -18.56 -23.71
N ASN A 48 -5.58 -17.73 -22.76
CA ASN A 48 -6.51 -16.92 -21.97
C ASN A 48 -6.37 -15.45 -22.32
N THR A 49 -7.52 -14.83 -22.60
CA THR A 49 -7.66 -13.40 -22.95
C THR A 49 -8.59 -12.66 -21.99
N ASP A 50 -9.19 -13.37 -21.04
CA ASP A 50 -10.19 -12.85 -20.13
C ASP A 50 -9.63 -11.77 -19.20
N LYS A 51 -10.53 -10.90 -18.73
CA LYS A 51 -10.22 -9.85 -17.75
C LYS A 51 -10.27 -10.43 -16.33
N GLY A 52 -9.56 -9.79 -15.40
CA GLY A 52 -9.54 -10.18 -13.98
C GLY A 52 -8.42 -11.13 -13.59
N ARG A 53 -7.65 -11.63 -14.57
CA ARG A 53 -6.42 -12.40 -14.33
C ARG A 53 -5.34 -11.51 -13.73
N ILE A 54 -4.57 -12.08 -12.81
CA ILE A 54 -3.46 -11.41 -12.15
C ILE A 54 -2.19 -11.75 -12.93
N LEU A 55 -1.45 -10.72 -13.32
CA LEU A 55 -0.21 -10.88 -14.07
C LEU A 55 0.97 -10.39 -13.23
N ARG A 56 2.09 -11.10 -13.34
CA ARG A 56 3.36 -10.79 -12.68
C ARG A 56 4.40 -10.47 -13.75
N PRO A 57 5.07 -9.30 -13.71
CA PRO A 57 6.09 -8.96 -14.68
C PRO A 57 7.41 -9.66 -14.30
N LEU A 58 8.01 -10.39 -15.23
CA LEU A 58 9.30 -11.06 -15.03
C LEU A 58 10.29 -10.65 -16.12
N LEU A 59 11.59 -10.71 -15.80
CA LEU A 59 12.65 -10.54 -16.77
C LEU A 59 12.79 -11.80 -17.63
N VAL A 60 12.90 -11.63 -18.94
CA VAL A 60 12.99 -12.74 -19.89
C VAL A 60 14.42 -13.24 -20.00
N LEU A 61 14.59 -14.57 -19.99
CA LEU A 61 15.79 -15.24 -20.45
C LEU A 61 15.57 -15.76 -21.88
N ASP A 62 16.47 -15.41 -22.79
CA ASP A 62 16.52 -15.98 -24.14
C ASP A 62 17.75 -16.87 -24.28
N SER A 63 17.52 -18.15 -24.56
CA SER A 63 18.57 -19.17 -24.68
C SER A 63 19.54 -19.24 -23.48
N GLY A 64 19.04 -18.91 -22.28
CA GLY A 64 19.82 -18.86 -21.03
C GLY A 64 20.48 -17.52 -20.74
N ASN A 65 20.36 -16.53 -21.63
CA ASN A 65 20.92 -15.19 -21.45
C ASN A 65 19.83 -14.20 -21.04
N LEU A 66 20.17 -13.30 -20.13
CA LEU A 66 19.27 -12.22 -19.73
C LEU A 66 19.15 -11.18 -20.84
N VAL A 67 17.92 -10.93 -21.30
CA VAL A 67 17.65 -9.94 -22.37
C VAL A 67 17.86 -8.51 -21.87
N LEU A 68 17.73 -8.26 -20.57
CA LEU A 68 18.00 -6.95 -19.97
C LEU A 68 19.50 -6.64 -20.01
N ALA A 69 19.87 -5.59 -20.75
CA ALA A 69 21.22 -5.07 -20.86
C ALA A 69 21.39 -3.71 -20.16
N THR A 70 22.64 -3.24 -20.06
CA THR A 70 22.98 -1.97 -19.39
C THR A 70 22.39 -0.76 -20.12
N GLU A 71 22.34 -0.81 -21.44
CA GLU A 71 21.79 0.23 -22.31
C GLU A 71 20.31 0.49 -22.00
N HIS A 72 19.55 -0.56 -21.69
CA HIS A 72 18.14 -0.42 -21.29
C HIS A 72 18.02 0.38 -19.98
N LEU A 73 18.90 0.13 -19.01
CA LEU A 73 18.89 0.85 -17.73
C LEU A 73 19.28 2.32 -17.89
N GLU A 74 20.23 2.63 -18.76
CA GLU A 74 20.64 4.00 -19.07
C GLU A 74 19.53 4.77 -19.79
N ALA A 75 18.89 4.16 -20.79
CA ALA A 75 17.75 4.76 -21.49
C ALA A 75 16.55 5.03 -20.55
N LEU A 76 16.27 4.14 -19.58
CA LEU A 76 15.26 4.38 -18.55
C LEU A 76 15.63 5.58 -17.66
N ARG A 77 16.89 5.70 -17.26
CA ARG A 77 17.38 6.83 -16.43
C ARG A 77 17.29 8.16 -17.18
N ASN A 78 17.61 8.16 -18.47
CA ASN A 78 17.51 9.33 -19.34
C ASN A 78 16.07 9.65 -19.78
N ARG A 79 15.09 8.80 -19.40
CA ARG A 79 13.68 8.89 -19.81
C ARG A 79 13.46 8.80 -21.32
N GLU A 80 14.40 8.15 -22.02
CA GLU A 80 14.28 7.82 -23.45
C GLU A 80 13.41 6.59 -23.68
N MET A 81 13.28 5.74 -22.64
CA MET A 81 12.49 4.53 -22.66
C MET A 81 11.54 4.49 -21.46
N THR A 82 10.37 3.85 -21.63
CA THR A 82 9.41 3.58 -20.57
C THR A 82 9.33 2.09 -20.25
N PHE A 83 8.70 1.73 -19.13
CA PHE A 83 8.46 0.32 -18.79
C PHE A 83 7.63 -0.41 -19.86
N ARG A 84 6.72 0.30 -20.53
CA ARG A 84 5.92 -0.27 -21.63
C ARG A 84 6.79 -0.69 -22.82
N ASP A 85 7.86 0.06 -23.08
CA ASP A 85 8.78 -0.25 -24.16
C ASP A 85 9.60 -1.50 -23.85
N LEU A 86 10.01 -1.71 -22.59
CA LEU A 86 10.64 -2.97 -22.15
C LEU A 86 9.75 -4.19 -22.42
N VAL A 87 8.44 -4.05 -22.19
CA VAL A 87 7.46 -5.10 -22.47
C VAL A 87 7.33 -5.35 -23.97
N ASN A 88 7.26 -4.28 -24.77
CA ASN A 88 7.12 -4.38 -26.23
C ASN A 88 8.38 -4.90 -26.93
N GLN A 89 9.56 -4.70 -26.33
CA GLN A 89 10.84 -5.24 -26.78
C GLN A 89 11.10 -6.67 -26.28
N GLY A 90 10.22 -7.21 -25.43
CA GLY A 90 10.35 -8.57 -24.90
C GLY A 90 11.44 -8.73 -23.83
N VAL A 91 11.88 -7.62 -23.22
CA VAL A 91 12.79 -7.62 -22.06
C VAL A 91 12.05 -8.08 -20.80
N VAL A 92 10.81 -7.61 -20.66
CA VAL A 92 9.89 -7.97 -19.57
C VAL A 92 8.67 -8.66 -20.16
N GLU A 93 8.20 -9.73 -19.51
CA GLU A 93 7.01 -10.46 -19.91
C GLU A 93 6.01 -10.51 -18.76
N TRP A 94 4.74 -10.22 -19.05
CA TRP A 94 3.66 -10.38 -18.09
C TRP A 94 3.23 -11.85 -18.07
N ILE A 95 3.41 -12.49 -16.93
CA ILE A 95 3.14 -13.91 -16.73
C ILE A 95 1.89 -14.07 -15.88
N ASP A 96 0.98 -14.92 -16.36
CA ASP A 96 -0.25 -15.32 -15.68
C ASP A 96 0.02 -16.49 -14.73
N ALA A 97 -0.82 -16.65 -13.70
CA ALA A 97 -0.66 -17.73 -12.72
C ALA A 97 -0.70 -19.12 -13.36
N GLU A 98 -1.54 -19.32 -14.38
CA GLU A 98 -1.57 -20.59 -15.13
C GLU A 98 -0.34 -20.77 -16.02
N GLU A 99 0.24 -19.68 -16.55
CA GLU A 99 1.44 -19.75 -17.38
C GLU A 99 2.68 -20.03 -16.53
N GLU A 100 2.69 -19.63 -15.25
CA GLU A 100 3.77 -19.88 -14.29
C GLU A 100 4.03 -21.37 -14.05
N GLU A 101 3.03 -22.24 -14.18
CA GLU A 101 3.16 -23.69 -14.03
C GLU A 101 4.17 -24.34 -15.00
N ASP A 102 4.38 -23.71 -16.18
CA ASP A 102 5.29 -24.22 -17.21
C ASP A 102 6.65 -23.49 -17.21
N LEU A 103 6.92 -22.64 -16.22
CA LEU A 103 8.11 -21.78 -16.17
C LEU A 103 9.00 -22.11 -14.98
N LEU A 104 10.30 -22.22 -15.23
CA LEU A 104 11.30 -22.16 -14.18
C LEU A 104 11.81 -20.71 -14.04
N ILE A 105 11.56 -20.12 -12.87
CA ILE A 105 11.89 -18.71 -12.56
C ILE A 105 13.00 -18.67 -11.52
N ALA A 106 14.07 -17.93 -11.80
CA ALA A 106 15.10 -17.66 -10.81
C ALA A 106 14.65 -16.52 -9.87
N PRO A 107 14.61 -16.73 -8.53
CA PRO A 107 14.21 -15.67 -7.59
C PRO A 107 15.18 -14.49 -7.56
N ARG A 108 16.46 -14.73 -7.85
CA ARG A 108 17.50 -13.70 -7.94
C ARG A 108 18.47 -14.07 -9.05
N PRO A 109 19.10 -13.09 -9.72
CA PRO A 109 20.13 -13.38 -10.70
C PRO A 109 21.40 -13.95 -10.06
N TYR A 110 21.73 -13.53 -8.84
CA TYR A 110 22.89 -13.98 -8.06
C TYR A 110 22.67 -13.69 -6.57
N ASP A 111 23.44 -14.38 -5.71
CA ASP A 111 23.45 -14.11 -4.27
C ASP A 111 24.65 -13.25 -3.88
N LEU A 112 24.35 -12.14 -3.19
CA LEU A 112 25.35 -11.21 -2.71
C LEU A 112 25.93 -11.68 -1.37
N PRO A 113 27.26 -11.74 -1.22
CA PRO A 113 27.84 -12.01 0.08
C PRO A 113 27.48 -10.90 1.09
N ALA A 114 27.35 -11.23 2.37
CA ALA A 114 27.06 -10.22 3.40
C ALA A 114 28.19 -9.17 3.54
N VAL A 115 29.41 -9.57 3.18
CA VAL A 115 30.64 -8.78 3.37
C VAL A 115 31.48 -8.77 2.09
N SER A 116 32.08 -7.63 1.77
CA SER A 116 32.97 -7.48 0.61
C SER A 116 34.20 -8.39 0.71
N PRO A 117 34.56 -9.16 -0.34
CA PRO A 117 35.67 -10.11 -0.29
C PRO A 117 37.02 -9.54 0.15
N ARG A 118 37.40 -8.36 -0.36
CA ARG A 118 38.71 -7.73 -0.12
C ARG A 118 38.71 -6.83 1.10
N ASN A 119 37.71 -5.94 1.22
CA ASN A 119 37.71 -4.91 2.27
C ASN A 119 37.01 -5.32 3.57
N LYS A 120 36.37 -6.51 3.61
CA LYS A 120 35.60 -7.03 4.74
C LYS A 120 34.57 -6.04 5.31
N ARG A 121 33.87 -5.29 4.44
CA ARG A 121 32.81 -4.33 4.81
C ARG A 121 31.42 -4.84 4.47
N PRO A 122 30.38 -4.46 5.25
CA PRO A 122 29.00 -4.79 4.91
C PRO A 122 28.64 -4.32 3.50
N MET A 123 27.97 -5.18 2.74
CA MET A 123 27.50 -4.84 1.39
C MET A 123 26.03 -4.45 1.41
N ILE A 124 25.71 -3.41 0.65
CA ILE A 124 24.34 -2.90 0.49
C ILE A 124 23.99 -3.04 -0.99
N PRO A 125 22.89 -3.73 -1.35
CA PRO A 125 22.51 -3.93 -2.75
C PRO A 125 22.44 -2.64 -3.59
N ALA A 126 22.01 -1.53 -2.99
CA ALA A 126 21.94 -0.22 -3.65
C ALA A 126 23.31 0.32 -4.12
N ASN A 127 24.41 -0.15 -3.55
CA ASN A 127 25.77 0.30 -3.86
C ASN A 127 26.50 -0.62 -4.85
N ILE A 128 25.76 -1.53 -5.50
CA ILE A 128 26.31 -2.56 -6.39
C ILE A 128 25.94 -2.23 -7.83
N THR A 129 26.93 -2.34 -8.72
CA THR A 129 26.74 -2.21 -10.17
C THR A 129 27.13 -3.53 -10.83
N TRP A 130 26.25 -4.09 -11.64
CA TRP A 130 26.56 -5.23 -12.50
C TRP A 130 27.22 -4.72 -13.80
N LEU A 131 28.47 -5.12 -14.04
CA LEU A 131 29.30 -4.60 -15.13
C LEU A 131 29.08 -5.29 -16.47
N ASN A 132 28.85 -6.61 -16.47
CA ASN A 132 28.60 -7.42 -17.68
C ASN A 132 27.12 -7.76 -17.85
N LEU A 133 26.22 -6.85 -17.48
CA LEU A 133 24.79 -7.05 -17.64
C LEU A 133 24.40 -7.00 -19.12
N GLY A 134 23.82 -8.09 -19.64
CA GLY A 134 23.39 -8.23 -21.04
C GLY A 134 24.43 -8.90 -21.95
N GLU A 135 25.60 -9.27 -21.44
CA GLU A 135 26.56 -10.09 -22.19
C GLU A 135 26.04 -11.53 -22.34
N GLU A 136 26.23 -12.13 -23.51
CA GLU A 136 25.80 -13.51 -23.81
C GLU A 136 26.80 -14.55 -23.27
N GLY A 137 26.27 -15.71 -22.84
CA GLY A 137 27.08 -16.86 -22.43
C GLY A 137 27.84 -16.66 -21.12
N ILE A 138 27.37 -15.76 -20.27
CA ILE A 138 28.02 -15.47 -18.99
C ILE A 138 27.67 -16.53 -17.93
N GLU A 139 28.68 -17.01 -17.23
CA GLU A 139 28.52 -17.94 -16.09
C GLU A 139 28.51 -17.18 -14.76
N VAL A 140 29.13 -16.00 -14.74
CA VAL A 140 29.37 -15.18 -13.55
C VAL A 140 28.95 -13.72 -13.78
N ALA A 141 28.36 -13.12 -12.75
CA ALA A 141 28.15 -11.68 -12.69
C ALA A 141 29.42 -10.99 -12.18
N LYS A 142 29.98 -10.08 -12.99
CA LYS A 142 31.05 -9.15 -12.59
C LYS A 142 30.41 -7.96 -11.88
N LEU A 143 30.63 -7.86 -10.59
CA LEU A 143 30.01 -6.84 -9.74
C LEU A 143 31.05 -5.83 -9.29
N ARG A 144 30.66 -4.56 -9.27
CA ARG A 144 31.41 -3.47 -8.65
C ARG A 144 30.62 -2.96 -7.45
N ALA A 145 31.16 -3.15 -6.25
CA ALA A 145 30.59 -2.64 -5.02
C ALA A 145 31.30 -1.35 -4.57
N ARG A 146 30.52 -0.36 -4.14
CA ARG A 146 31.02 0.80 -3.39
C ARG A 146 30.91 0.51 -1.90
N VAL A 147 32.04 0.44 -1.21
CA VAL A 147 32.12 0.17 0.22
C VAL A 147 32.66 1.37 0.98
N GLN A 148 32.11 1.63 2.16
CA GLN A 148 32.58 2.70 3.04
C GLN A 148 33.62 2.16 4.02
N MET A 149 34.77 2.81 4.08
CA MET A 149 35.87 2.48 4.98
C MET A 149 35.68 3.13 6.36
N PRO A 150 36.36 2.67 7.44
CA PRO A 150 36.23 3.25 8.79
C PRO A 150 36.53 4.74 8.88
N ASN A 151 37.39 5.23 7.98
CA ASN A 151 37.73 6.64 7.85
C ASN A 151 36.66 7.46 7.10
N GLY A 152 35.51 6.86 6.81
CA GLY A 152 34.40 7.46 6.07
C GLY A 152 34.58 7.53 4.56
N LYS A 153 35.76 7.18 4.02
CA LYS A 153 36.02 7.24 2.56
C LYS A 153 35.34 6.09 1.83
N TRP A 154 34.84 6.38 0.63
CA TRP A 154 34.28 5.37 -0.27
C TRP A 154 35.38 4.77 -1.14
N VAL A 155 35.42 3.44 -1.21
CA VAL A 155 36.33 2.67 -2.05
C VAL A 155 35.51 1.74 -2.92
N THR A 156 35.92 1.57 -4.18
CA THR A 156 35.31 0.59 -5.09
C THR A 156 36.09 -0.71 -5.07
N GLU A 157 35.36 -1.81 -5.09
CA GLU A 157 35.89 -3.16 -5.20
C GLU A 157 35.13 -3.90 -6.30
N THR A 158 35.84 -4.69 -7.09
CA THR A 158 35.25 -5.54 -8.12
C THR A 158 35.48 -7.00 -7.74
N PHE A 159 34.43 -7.81 -7.87
CA PHE A 159 34.46 -9.25 -7.62
C PHE A 159 33.44 -9.95 -8.53
N THR A 160 33.50 -11.28 -8.58
CA THR A 160 32.60 -12.11 -9.39
C THR A 160 31.76 -13.02 -8.49
N VAL A 161 30.50 -13.21 -8.87
CA VAL A 161 29.61 -14.19 -8.23
C VAL A 161 28.97 -15.08 -9.29
N PRO A 162 28.72 -16.37 -9.00
CA PRO A 162 28.03 -17.25 -9.94
C PRO A 162 26.60 -16.77 -10.18
N LEU A 163 26.10 -16.98 -11.40
CA LEU A 163 24.71 -16.71 -11.75
C LEU A 163 23.82 -17.88 -11.34
N ASN A 164 22.73 -17.58 -10.65
CA ASN A 164 21.81 -18.60 -10.13
C ASN A 164 21.00 -19.29 -11.24
N TYR A 165 20.85 -18.63 -12.40
CA TYR A 165 20.12 -19.16 -13.56
C TYR A 165 21.04 -19.82 -14.60
N TYR A 166 22.37 -19.82 -14.40
CA TYR A 166 23.29 -20.44 -15.34
C TYR A 166 23.16 -21.97 -15.30
N GLN A 167 23.08 -22.58 -16.48
CA GLN A 167 23.02 -24.03 -16.66
C GLN A 167 23.97 -24.43 -17.79
N GLU A 168 24.84 -25.42 -17.55
CA GLU A 168 25.76 -25.93 -18.58
C GLU A 168 24.98 -26.60 -19.73
N ASP A 169 25.50 -26.49 -20.96
CA ASP A 169 24.94 -27.16 -22.14
C ASP A 169 23.43 -26.89 -22.37
N THR A 170 22.99 -25.63 -22.26
CA THR A 170 21.58 -25.20 -22.42
C THR A 170 20.90 -25.77 -23.68
N ASP A 171 21.62 -25.88 -24.80
CA ASP A 171 21.10 -26.47 -26.03
C ASP A 171 20.74 -27.96 -25.91
N LYS A 172 21.54 -28.74 -25.17
CA LYS A 172 21.25 -30.15 -24.91
C LYS A 172 20.08 -30.28 -23.93
N LEU A 173 20.04 -29.44 -22.89
CA LEU A 173 18.95 -29.40 -21.92
C LEU A 173 17.63 -29.08 -22.61
N ARG A 174 17.60 -28.07 -23.49
CA ARG A 174 16.42 -27.69 -24.28
C ARG A 174 15.93 -28.79 -25.20
N ARG A 175 16.83 -29.59 -25.78
CA ARG A 175 16.44 -30.77 -26.59
C ARG A 175 15.84 -31.87 -25.72
N LYS A 176 16.35 -32.07 -24.50
CA LYS A 176 15.83 -33.05 -23.54
C LYS A 176 14.48 -32.61 -22.98
N GLU A 177 14.34 -31.34 -22.59
CA GLU A 177 13.09 -30.70 -22.16
C GLU A 177 11.97 -30.94 -23.18
N LYS A 178 12.22 -30.67 -24.47
CA LYS A 178 11.25 -30.94 -25.54
C LYS A 178 10.88 -32.40 -25.75
N LYS A 179 11.74 -33.34 -25.34
CA LYS A 179 11.56 -34.77 -25.65
C LYS A 179 10.94 -35.56 -24.49
N SER A 180 11.41 -35.33 -23.26
CA SER A 180 10.90 -36.06 -22.08
C SER A 180 10.27 -35.15 -21.02
N GLY A 181 10.53 -33.85 -21.02
CA GLY A 181 10.01 -32.93 -19.99
C GLY A 181 10.66 -33.07 -18.61
N ASP A 182 11.63 -33.97 -18.42
CA ASP A 182 12.24 -34.25 -17.11
C ASP A 182 13.27 -33.18 -16.66
N VAL A 183 13.65 -32.28 -17.57
CA VAL A 183 14.71 -31.29 -17.35
C VAL A 183 14.13 -29.90 -17.48
N LEU A 184 14.25 -29.10 -16.42
CA LEU A 184 13.78 -27.72 -16.38
C LEU A 184 14.89 -26.75 -16.78
N LEU A 185 14.57 -25.80 -17.66
CA LEU A 185 15.46 -24.72 -18.06
C LEU A 185 14.95 -23.39 -17.49
N PHE A 186 15.82 -22.56 -16.93
CA PHE A 186 15.42 -21.22 -16.48
C PHE A 186 14.91 -20.40 -17.67
N THR A 187 13.70 -19.87 -17.52
CA THR A 187 13.01 -19.10 -18.56
C THR A 187 12.91 -17.61 -18.21
N HIS A 188 12.88 -17.30 -16.92
CA HIS A 188 12.69 -15.95 -16.41
C HIS A 188 13.47 -15.72 -15.12
N ILE A 189 13.63 -14.45 -14.76
CA ILE A 189 14.17 -14.00 -13.47
C ILE A 189 13.16 -13.03 -12.85
N GLU A 190 12.99 -13.12 -11.54
CA GLU A 190 12.25 -12.13 -10.76
C GLU A 190 12.93 -10.75 -10.82
N ILE A 191 12.15 -9.68 -10.96
CA ILE A 191 12.67 -8.31 -11.03
C ILE A 191 13.28 -7.92 -9.67
N ASP A 192 12.50 -8.11 -8.60
CA ASP A 192 12.94 -7.94 -7.22
C ASP A 192 12.07 -8.79 -6.28
N PRO A 193 12.64 -9.71 -5.49
CA PRO A 193 11.90 -10.49 -4.50
C PRO A 193 11.04 -9.68 -3.53
N GLN A 194 11.39 -8.43 -3.24
CA GLN A 194 10.60 -7.58 -2.33
C GLN A 194 9.20 -7.25 -2.88
N LEU A 195 9.00 -7.34 -4.21
CA LEU A 195 7.72 -7.08 -4.86
C LEU A 195 6.63 -8.11 -4.52
N ILE A 196 6.99 -9.23 -3.87
CA ILE A 196 6.02 -10.17 -3.32
C ILE A 196 5.21 -9.57 -2.15
N LEU A 197 5.74 -8.54 -1.48
CA LEU A 197 5.11 -7.91 -0.33
C LEU A 197 4.02 -6.94 -0.76
N GLY A 198 2.89 -6.95 -0.04
CA GLY A 198 1.87 -5.93 -0.18
C GLY A 198 2.34 -4.55 0.34
N VAL A 199 1.60 -3.50 -0.02
CA VAL A 199 1.95 -2.10 0.28
C VAL A 199 2.23 -1.86 1.76
N CYS A 200 1.41 -2.39 2.69
CA CYS A 200 1.64 -2.20 4.11
C CYS A 200 2.78 -3.06 4.67
N ALA A 201 3.00 -4.26 4.09
CA ALA A 201 4.04 -5.17 4.55
C ALA A 201 5.43 -4.68 4.14
N SER A 202 5.54 -4.04 2.97
CA SER A 202 6.80 -3.46 2.49
C SER A 202 7.24 -2.21 3.26
N LEU A 203 6.39 -1.63 4.12
CA LEU A 203 6.75 -0.57 5.06
C LEU A 203 7.40 -1.10 6.34
N VAL A 204 7.31 -2.40 6.62
CA VAL A 204 7.97 -3.01 7.78
C VAL A 204 9.46 -3.14 7.45
N PRO A 205 10.38 -2.62 8.27
CA PRO A 205 11.81 -2.79 8.03
C PRO A 205 12.24 -4.24 8.32
N TYR A 206 13.09 -4.80 7.44
CA TYR A 206 13.67 -6.15 7.56
C TYR A 206 12.66 -7.26 7.86
N PRO A 207 11.57 -7.39 7.07
CA PRO A 207 10.52 -8.39 7.32
C PRO A 207 11.05 -9.82 7.30
N GLU A 208 12.08 -10.10 6.49
CA GLU A 208 12.74 -11.40 6.37
C GLU A 208 13.51 -11.84 7.62
N HIS A 209 13.81 -10.91 8.52
CA HIS A 209 14.49 -11.16 9.79
C HIS A 209 13.53 -11.30 10.97
N ASN A 210 12.22 -11.30 10.71
CA ASN A 210 11.20 -11.37 11.73
C ASN A 210 10.31 -12.60 11.54
N SER A 211 9.66 -13.02 12.62
CA SER A 211 8.68 -14.09 12.58
C SER A 211 7.42 -13.66 11.84
N THR A 212 6.83 -14.56 11.05
CA THR A 212 5.63 -14.29 10.25
C THR A 212 4.49 -13.63 11.05
N PRO A 213 4.11 -14.09 12.26
CA PRO A 213 3.04 -13.46 13.02
C PRO A 213 3.31 -12.00 13.38
N ARG A 214 4.58 -11.63 13.61
CA ARG A 214 4.98 -10.25 13.94
C ARG A 214 4.92 -9.36 12.71
N VAL A 215 5.30 -9.87 11.54
CA VAL A 215 5.17 -9.13 10.27
C VAL A 215 3.70 -8.91 9.93
N THR A 216 2.86 -9.93 10.08
CA THR A 216 1.41 -9.82 9.85
C THR A 216 0.77 -8.82 10.82
N GLY A 217 1.12 -8.89 12.11
CA GLY A 217 0.67 -7.93 13.10
C GLY A 217 1.09 -6.49 12.76
N GLY A 218 2.37 -6.29 12.44
CA GLY A 218 2.90 -5.00 12.00
C GLY A 218 2.15 -4.44 10.79
N THR A 219 1.91 -5.28 9.79
CA THR A 219 1.18 -4.91 8.56
C THR A 219 -0.24 -4.41 8.85
N ALA A 220 -0.96 -5.06 9.78
CA ALA A 220 -2.29 -4.63 10.18
C ALA A 220 -2.25 -3.32 10.99
N MET A 221 -1.31 -3.22 11.94
CA MET A 221 -1.17 -2.05 12.82
C MET A 221 -0.69 -0.79 12.08
N VAL A 222 0.10 -0.92 11.01
CA VAL A 222 0.53 0.23 10.18
C VAL A 222 -0.66 1.01 9.64
N LYS A 223 -1.80 0.36 9.36
CA LYS A 223 -3.02 1.05 8.90
C LYS A 223 -3.67 1.91 9.98
N GLN A 224 -3.38 1.64 11.24
CA GLN A 224 -3.87 2.37 12.41
C GLN A 224 -2.90 3.46 12.87
N ALA A 225 -1.74 3.58 12.22
CA ALA A 225 -0.74 4.57 12.57
C ALA A 225 -1.27 5.99 12.39
N LEU A 226 -0.88 6.87 13.32
CA LEU A 226 -1.22 8.28 13.28
C LEU A 226 -0.14 9.05 12.52
N GLY A 227 -0.58 9.96 11.65
CA GLY A 227 0.29 10.81 10.85
C GLY A 227 -0.48 12.00 10.33
N LEU A 228 -0.09 12.49 9.16
CA LEU A 228 -0.86 13.48 8.42
C LEU A 228 -1.74 12.76 7.38
N PRO A 229 -3.07 12.64 7.60
CA PRO A 229 -3.94 11.88 6.69
C PRO A 229 -4.07 12.54 5.30
N SER A 230 -4.22 13.87 5.27
CA SER A 230 -4.30 14.65 4.04
C SER A 230 -3.71 16.05 4.25
N SER A 231 -3.19 16.66 3.19
CA SER A 231 -2.64 18.02 3.25
C SER A 231 -3.71 19.10 3.43
N ASN A 232 -4.94 18.83 2.97
CA ASN A 232 -6.09 19.73 3.11
C ASN A 232 -7.00 19.35 4.29
N ASN A 233 -6.47 18.64 5.29
CA ASN A 233 -7.23 18.13 6.41
C ASN A 233 -8.00 19.22 7.19
N ARG A 234 -7.48 20.44 7.26
CA ARG A 234 -8.12 21.60 7.91
C ARG A 234 -9.38 22.08 7.21
N LEU A 235 -9.52 21.82 5.91
CA LEU A 235 -10.66 22.25 5.10
C LEU A 235 -11.67 21.11 4.91
N ARG A 236 -11.32 19.87 5.27
CA ARG A 236 -12.13 18.68 4.98
C ARG A 236 -13.04 18.38 6.16
N PRO A 237 -14.38 18.35 5.98
CA PRO A 237 -15.32 18.02 7.05
C PRO A 237 -15.43 16.50 7.23
N ASP A 238 -14.35 15.86 7.67
CA ASP A 238 -14.38 14.43 8.00
C ASP A 238 -15.14 14.17 9.30
N THR A 239 -15.90 13.07 9.37
CA THR A 239 -16.63 12.69 10.57
C THR A 239 -15.70 12.48 11.77
N ARG A 240 -14.56 11.81 11.56
CA ARG A 240 -13.52 11.59 12.57
C ARG A 240 -12.16 11.64 11.91
N MET A 241 -11.23 12.34 12.54
CA MET A 241 -9.87 12.45 12.06
C MET A 241 -8.91 12.53 13.23
N HIS A 242 -7.78 11.85 13.12
CA HIS A 242 -6.62 12.06 13.97
C HIS A 242 -5.48 12.63 13.12
N ALA A 243 -4.87 13.71 13.61
CA ALA A 243 -3.67 14.27 13.02
C ALA A 243 -2.56 14.30 14.07
N LEU A 244 -1.41 13.71 13.75
CA LEU A 244 -0.23 13.78 14.60
C LEU A 244 0.40 15.17 14.47
N ASP A 245 0.76 15.81 15.58
CA ASP A 245 1.21 17.21 15.56
C ASP A 245 2.63 17.33 14.95
N TYR A 246 3.52 16.40 15.27
CA TYR A 246 4.93 16.41 14.84
C TYR A 246 5.36 15.09 14.18
N PRO A 247 4.82 14.72 13.00
CA PRO A 247 5.22 13.50 12.31
C PRO A 247 6.69 13.58 11.87
N GLN A 248 7.42 12.47 11.99
CA GLN A 248 8.83 12.40 11.62
C GLN A 248 9.09 11.28 10.62
N ARG A 249 10.04 11.50 9.70
CA ARG A 249 10.51 10.46 8.80
C ARG A 249 11.19 9.35 9.60
N SER A 250 10.89 8.10 9.27
CA SER A 250 11.57 6.93 9.85
C SER A 250 13.07 7.04 9.60
N MET A 251 13.89 6.79 10.62
CA MET A 251 15.36 6.74 10.43
C MET A 251 15.79 5.55 9.58
N VAL A 252 15.13 4.40 9.75
CA VAL A 252 15.30 3.20 8.93
C VAL A 252 14.15 3.15 7.94
N GLN A 253 14.46 3.18 6.65
CA GLN A 253 13.48 3.25 5.57
C GLN A 253 13.64 2.06 4.64
N THR A 254 12.52 1.59 4.10
CA THR A 254 12.51 0.65 2.98
C THR A 254 12.39 1.42 1.67
N GLN A 255 12.87 0.85 0.56
CA GLN A 255 12.73 1.50 -0.76
C GLN A 255 11.26 1.72 -1.13
N ALA A 256 10.36 0.85 -0.66
CA ALA A 256 8.92 1.00 -0.84
C ALA A 256 8.35 2.28 -0.20
N MET A 257 8.95 2.81 0.87
CA MET A 257 8.50 4.08 1.47
C MET A 257 8.70 5.27 0.52
N GLU A 258 9.74 5.24 -0.32
CA GLU A 258 10.00 6.28 -1.31
C GLU A 258 8.98 6.19 -2.44
N THR A 259 8.76 4.99 -2.99
CA THR A 259 7.83 4.79 -4.12
C THR A 259 6.37 5.03 -3.75
N THR A 260 5.97 4.74 -2.51
CA THR A 260 4.62 5.02 -1.98
C THR A 260 4.47 6.44 -1.43
N ASN A 261 5.52 7.28 -1.48
CA ASN A 261 5.58 8.62 -0.90
C ASN A 261 5.33 8.68 0.63
N PHE A 262 5.49 7.57 1.34
CA PHE A 262 5.36 7.51 2.80
C PHE A 262 6.43 8.37 3.51
N VAL A 263 7.60 8.55 2.89
CA VAL A 263 8.66 9.47 3.38
C VAL A 263 8.19 10.93 3.43
N GLN A 264 7.29 11.33 2.54
CA GLN A 264 6.76 12.71 2.52
C GLN A 264 5.61 12.89 3.51
N ARG A 265 4.88 11.82 3.85
CA ARG A 265 3.75 11.82 4.78
C ARG A 265 3.90 10.69 5.79
N PRO A 266 4.86 10.81 6.73
CA PRO A 266 5.14 9.71 7.63
C PRO A 266 4.02 9.53 8.66
N GLY A 267 3.73 8.26 8.96
CA GLY A 267 2.80 7.84 10.00
C GLY A 267 3.53 7.42 11.27
N GLY A 268 4.14 8.37 11.98
CA GLY A 268 4.81 8.10 13.26
C GLY A 268 5.82 9.16 13.70
N GLN A 269 6.55 8.85 14.77
CA GLN A 269 7.67 9.63 15.29
C GLN A 269 8.83 8.69 15.67
N ASN A 270 10.06 9.19 15.67
CA ASN A 270 11.19 8.43 16.19
C ASN A 270 11.27 8.58 17.72
N PHE A 271 11.44 7.48 18.43
CA PHE A 271 11.58 7.44 19.88
C PHE A 271 12.99 6.98 20.26
N ILE A 272 13.55 7.54 21.33
CA ILE A 272 14.71 6.97 21.99
C ILE A 272 14.20 5.87 22.92
N VAL A 273 14.53 4.62 22.62
CA VAL A 273 14.05 3.45 23.35
C VAL A 273 15.20 2.83 24.15
N ALA A 274 14.97 2.57 25.43
CA ALA A 274 15.88 1.82 26.30
C ALA A 274 15.22 0.51 26.72
N ILE A 275 15.91 -0.62 26.50
CA ILE A 275 15.42 -1.96 26.86
C ILE A 275 16.04 -2.34 28.19
N MET A 276 15.25 -2.29 29.27
CA MET A 276 15.69 -2.66 30.61
C MET A 276 14.49 -3.05 31.47
N SER A 277 14.68 -3.90 32.48
CA SER A 277 13.66 -4.12 33.51
C SER A 277 13.71 -2.96 34.50
N HIS A 278 12.61 -2.23 34.69
CA HIS A 278 12.59 -1.04 35.54
C HIS A 278 11.31 -0.94 36.35
N HIS A 279 11.45 -0.99 37.69
CA HIS A 279 10.37 -0.82 38.68
C HIS A 279 9.11 -1.69 38.48
N GLY A 280 9.14 -2.72 37.64
CA GLY A 280 8.01 -3.64 37.41
C GLY A 280 6.86 -3.06 36.60
N TYR A 281 6.89 -1.78 36.21
CA TYR A 281 5.82 -1.13 35.44
C TYR A 281 5.90 -1.36 33.94
N ASN A 282 6.94 -2.03 33.46
CA ASN A 282 7.11 -2.42 32.05
C ASN A 282 7.02 -3.95 31.83
N MET A 283 6.23 -4.63 32.67
CA MET A 283 5.95 -6.06 32.54
C MET A 283 4.80 -6.33 31.57
N GLN A 284 4.74 -7.54 30.98
CA GLN A 284 3.63 -8.02 30.15
C GLN A 284 3.23 -7.02 29.03
N ASP A 285 4.22 -6.60 28.23
CA ASP A 285 4.08 -5.67 27.10
C ASP A 285 3.77 -4.20 27.48
N ALA A 286 3.81 -3.84 28.77
CA ALA A 286 3.70 -2.45 29.20
C ALA A 286 4.98 -1.64 28.89
N ILE A 287 4.80 -0.35 28.59
CA ILE A 287 5.88 0.59 28.28
C ILE A 287 5.82 1.77 29.26
N ILE A 288 6.97 2.15 29.80
CA ILE A 288 7.12 3.36 30.61
C ILE A 288 7.54 4.51 29.69
N MET A 289 6.80 5.62 29.71
CA MET A 289 7.13 6.83 28.94
C MET A 289 7.71 7.93 29.82
N ASN A 290 8.66 8.69 29.26
CA ASN A 290 9.20 9.87 29.94
C ASN A 290 8.18 11.02 29.91
N ARG A 291 7.66 11.36 31.09
CA ARG A 291 6.70 12.47 31.27
C ARG A 291 7.19 13.79 30.68
N ALA A 292 8.46 14.16 30.89
CA ALA A 292 9.02 15.40 30.37
C ALA A 292 9.04 15.45 28.83
N SER A 293 9.14 14.29 28.16
CA SER A 293 9.03 14.22 26.70
C SER A 293 7.58 14.39 26.22
N VAL A 294 6.63 13.78 26.94
CA VAL A 294 5.19 13.92 26.64
C VAL A 294 4.73 15.37 26.83
N GLU A 295 5.17 16.04 27.90
CA GLU A 295 4.90 17.47 28.15
C GLU A 295 5.49 18.37 27.05
N ARG A 296 6.54 17.90 26.34
CA ARG A 296 7.10 18.55 25.13
C ARG A 296 6.46 18.07 23.83
N ALA A 297 5.24 17.53 23.90
CA ALA A 297 4.43 17.08 22.78
C ALA A 297 4.90 15.80 22.04
N LEU A 298 5.72 14.96 22.67
CA LEU A 298 5.97 13.61 22.15
C LEU A 298 4.65 12.80 22.12
N GLY A 299 4.30 12.26 20.96
CA GLY A 299 3.08 11.49 20.73
C GLY A 299 1.78 12.30 20.70
N ARG A 300 1.86 13.64 20.73
CA ARG A 300 0.66 14.49 20.76
C ARG A 300 -0.08 14.43 19.42
N SER A 301 -1.38 14.17 19.48
CA SER A 301 -2.27 14.18 18.32
C SER A 301 -3.52 15.00 18.61
N SER A 302 -4.07 15.56 17.54
CA SER A 302 -5.32 16.32 17.54
C SER A 302 -6.44 15.43 16.98
N PHE A 303 -7.53 15.30 17.73
CA PHE A 303 -8.74 14.59 17.29
C PHE A 303 -9.78 15.60 16.84
N VAL A 304 -10.25 15.45 15.61
CA VAL A 304 -11.30 16.29 15.02
C VAL A 304 -12.53 15.41 14.81
N ARG A 305 -13.68 15.92 15.24
CA ARG A 305 -14.98 15.28 15.03
C ARG A 305 -15.95 16.30 14.48
N THR A 306 -16.62 15.93 13.39
CA THR A 306 -17.65 16.76 12.77
C THR A 306 -19.03 16.25 13.16
N TYR A 307 -19.93 17.17 13.45
CA TYR A 307 -21.34 16.94 13.75
C TYR A 307 -22.16 17.58 12.64
N ASN A 308 -23.16 16.85 12.14
CA ASN A 308 -24.01 17.32 11.05
C ASN A 308 -25.44 17.48 11.56
N ALA A 309 -26.01 18.66 11.35
CA ALA A 309 -27.42 18.94 11.55
C ALA A 309 -28.04 19.37 10.22
N GLU A 310 -29.27 18.93 9.98
CA GLU A 310 -30.02 19.26 8.77
C GLU A 310 -31.42 19.76 9.14
N ARG A 311 -31.90 20.74 8.38
CA ARG A 311 -33.29 21.21 8.42
C ARG A 311 -34.14 20.29 7.56
N LYS A 312 -34.99 19.48 8.19
CA LYS A 312 -35.92 18.59 7.47
C LYS A 312 -37.24 19.29 7.20
N ARG A 313 -37.78 19.01 6.03
CA ARG A 313 -39.16 19.32 5.67
C ARG A 313 -40.00 18.05 5.73
N PHE A 314 -41.08 18.10 6.51
CA PHE A 314 -41.96 16.96 6.67
C PHE A 314 -43.08 16.94 5.61
N PRO A 315 -43.61 15.75 5.27
CA PRO A 315 -44.84 15.63 4.47
C PRO A 315 -46.00 16.29 5.23
N GLY A 316 -46.41 17.48 4.80
CA GLY A 316 -47.31 18.36 5.56
C GLY A 316 -46.86 19.84 5.54
N GLY A 317 -45.67 20.12 5.00
CA GLY A 317 -45.17 21.48 4.81
C GLY A 317 -44.55 22.11 6.05
N GLN A 318 -44.59 21.42 7.20
CA GLN A 318 -43.86 21.83 8.39
C GLN A 318 -42.37 21.56 8.23
N GLU A 319 -41.56 22.47 8.78
CA GLU A 319 -40.11 22.46 8.64
C GLU A 319 -39.45 22.59 10.02
N GLU A 320 -38.34 21.88 10.19
CA GLU A 320 -37.44 22.08 11.32
C GLU A 320 -36.69 23.40 11.13
N GLU A 321 -36.31 24.04 12.23
CA GLU A 321 -35.50 25.25 12.20
C GLU A 321 -34.25 25.05 13.06
N ILE A 322 -33.14 25.56 12.58
CA ILE A 322 -31.89 25.65 13.33
C ILE A 322 -31.85 27.05 13.90
N GLU A 323 -32.07 27.14 15.20
CA GLU A 323 -32.22 28.37 15.96
C GLU A 323 -31.98 28.06 17.43
N VAL A 324 -31.69 29.09 18.23
CA VAL A 324 -31.67 28.94 19.67
C VAL A 324 -33.10 28.63 20.15
N PRO A 325 -33.36 27.48 20.81
CA PRO A 325 -34.68 27.20 21.37
C PRO A 325 -35.08 28.32 22.33
N GLY A 326 -36.33 28.80 22.23
CA GLY A 326 -36.86 30.04 22.82
C GLY A 326 -36.62 30.27 24.33
N THR A 327 -37.38 31.18 24.95
CA THR A 327 -37.05 31.62 26.32
C THR A 327 -37.65 30.75 27.43
N GLY A 328 -38.71 30.00 27.13
CA GLY A 328 -39.43 29.19 28.11
C GLY A 328 -39.86 27.81 27.60
N GLN A 329 -40.16 26.89 28.53
CA GLN A 329 -40.70 25.56 28.22
C GLN A 329 -42.10 25.62 27.59
N ASP A 330 -42.82 26.73 27.79
CA ASP A 330 -44.13 26.98 27.20
C ASP A 330 -44.06 27.18 25.68
N GLU A 331 -42.93 27.71 25.18
CA GLU A 331 -42.69 27.94 23.75
C GLU A 331 -42.12 26.70 23.06
N VAL A 332 -41.12 26.08 23.71
CA VAL A 332 -40.45 24.88 23.20
C VAL A 332 -40.51 23.78 24.24
N LYS A 333 -41.30 22.75 23.95
CA LYS A 333 -41.47 21.59 24.83
C LYS A 333 -40.18 20.78 24.88
N GLY A 334 -39.73 20.44 26.09
CA GLY A 334 -38.51 19.65 26.30
C GLY A 334 -37.22 20.47 26.27
N ARG A 335 -37.31 21.81 26.27
CA ARG A 335 -36.16 22.70 26.33
C ARG A 335 -35.29 22.42 27.56
N LYS A 336 -33.99 22.29 27.32
CA LYS A 336 -32.95 22.16 28.36
C LYS A 336 -32.69 23.49 29.10
N ASP A 337 -31.79 23.50 30.07
CA ASP A 337 -31.49 24.71 30.82
C ASP A 337 -30.88 25.81 29.94
N SER A 338 -31.15 27.08 30.26
CA SER A 338 -30.69 28.22 29.45
C SER A 338 -29.17 28.34 29.40
N ALA A 339 -28.44 27.85 30.42
CA ALA A 339 -26.99 27.85 30.43
C ALA A 339 -26.40 27.00 29.29
N GLU A 340 -27.10 25.93 28.88
CA GLU A 340 -26.63 25.00 27.85
C GLU A 340 -26.67 25.57 26.42
N TYR A 341 -27.33 26.72 26.21
CA TYR A 341 -27.40 27.41 24.93
C TYR A 341 -26.57 28.70 24.90
N SER A 342 -25.89 29.04 26.00
CA SER A 342 -25.20 30.32 26.18
C SER A 342 -24.08 30.58 25.16
N HIS A 343 -23.50 29.51 24.61
CA HIS A 343 -22.44 29.57 23.59
C HIS A 343 -22.96 29.52 22.15
N LEU A 344 -24.27 29.51 21.93
CA LEU A 344 -24.88 29.57 20.60
C LEU A 344 -25.10 31.01 20.13
N GLU A 345 -24.86 31.26 18.85
CA GLU A 345 -25.23 32.46 18.11
C GLU A 345 -26.73 32.47 17.79
N TYR A 346 -27.22 33.58 17.24
CA TYR A 346 -28.62 33.76 16.86
C TYR A 346 -29.11 32.74 15.81
N ASP A 347 -28.20 32.14 15.06
CA ASP A 347 -28.45 31.13 14.04
C ASP A 347 -28.47 29.70 14.62
N GLY A 348 -28.35 29.54 15.94
CA GLY A 348 -28.35 28.24 16.61
C GLY A 348 -27.02 27.47 16.50
N LEU A 349 -25.95 28.09 15.99
CA LEU A 349 -24.62 27.49 15.86
C LEU A 349 -23.65 28.02 16.92
N PRO A 350 -22.61 27.27 17.31
CA PRO A 350 -21.69 27.69 18.36
C PRO A 350 -20.61 28.64 17.82
N TYR A 351 -20.15 29.58 18.65
CA TYR A 351 -18.99 30.41 18.32
C TYR A 351 -17.73 29.54 18.13
N PRO A 352 -16.98 29.70 17.02
CA PRO A 352 -15.69 29.03 16.84
C PRO A 352 -14.71 29.31 17.98
N GLU A 353 -13.84 28.35 18.29
CA GLU A 353 -12.85 28.44 19.38
C GLU A 353 -13.44 28.55 20.81
N THR A 354 -14.74 28.29 20.98
CA THR A 354 -15.34 28.18 22.31
C THR A 354 -15.02 26.82 22.93
N MET A 355 -14.57 26.84 24.19
CA MET A 355 -14.33 25.61 24.92
C MET A 355 -15.65 24.97 25.33
N ILE A 356 -15.91 23.78 24.80
CA ILE A 356 -17.10 22.97 25.10
C ILE A 356 -16.64 21.69 25.80
N THR A 357 -17.28 21.32 26.91
CA THR A 357 -16.92 20.14 27.70
C THR A 357 -18.11 19.22 27.86
N GLY A 358 -18.07 18.04 27.25
CA GLY A 358 -19.09 16.99 27.47
C GLY A 358 -18.83 16.11 28.70
N LYS A 359 -18.20 16.66 29.75
CA LYS A 359 -17.52 15.87 30.81
C LYS A 359 -17.90 16.24 32.25
N HIS A 360 -19.14 16.70 32.47
CA HIS A 360 -19.75 16.65 33.80
C HIS A 360 -21.09 15.92 33.73
N ASP A 361 -21.32 15.08 34.73
CA ASP A 361 -22.37 14.05 34.83
C ASP A 361 -23.83 14.55 34.74
N ASP A 362 -24.09 15.84 34.51
CA ASP A 362 -25.46 16.38 34.40
C ASP A 362 -25.65 17.48 33.32
N GLU A 363 -24.62 17.92 32.60
CA GLU A 363 -24.73 19.03 31.62
C GLU A 363 -24.34 18.57 30.21
N GLN A 364 -25.36 18.26 29.40
CA GLN A 364 -25.17 17.98 27.97
C GLN A 364 -25.13 19.30 27.20
N THR A 365 -23.94 19.87 27.01
CA THR A 365 -23.81 21.11 26.23
C THR A 365 -24.28 20.90 24.79
N VAL A 366 -25.26 21.70 24.36
CA VAL A 366 -25.87 21.61 23.03
C VAL A 366 -24.90 22.16 21.98
N LEU A 367 -24.54 21.37 20.96
CA LEU A 367 -23.69 21.83 19.86
C LEU A 367 -24.48 22.57 18.79
N VAL A 368 -25.71 22.14 18.49
CA VAL A 368 -26.55 22.79 17.48
C VAL A 368 -27.96 22.92 18.02
N GLY A 369 -28.40 24.16 18.25
CA GLY A 369 -29.77 24.49 18.64
C GLY A 369 -30.75 24.14 17.52
N LYS A 370 -31.77 23.35 17.83
CA LYS A 370 -32.74 22.91 16.84
C LYS A 370 -34.13 22.76 17.44
N THR A 371 -35.12 23.21 16.68
CA THR A 371 -36.53 23.09 17.03
C THR A 371 -37.27 22.34 15.92
N SER A 372 -38.08 21.36 16.31
CA SER A 372 -38.89 20.56 15.38
C SER A 372 -40.38 20.77 15.65
N PRO A 373 -41.25 20.71 14.63
CA PRO A 373 -42.69 20.66 14.82
C PRO A 373 -43.09 19.35 15.53
N PRO A 374 -44.27 19.30 16.17
CA PRO A 374 -44.71 18.13 16.91
C PRO A 374 -44.96 16.96 15.95
N ARG A 375 -44.46 15.77 16.33
CA ARG A 375 -44.50 14.56 15.50
C ARG A 375 -45.91 14.04 15.22
N PHE A 376 -46.85 14.35 16.10
CA PHE A 376 -48.27 14.06 15.96
C PHE A 376 -49.06 15.34 16.23
N LEU A 377 -49.98 15.71 15.34
CA LEU A 377 -51.02 16.68 15.66
C LEU A 377 -51.94 16.01 16.69
N GLU A 378 -51.79 16.31 17.98
CA GLU A 378 -52.80 15.93 18.96
C GLU A 378 -54.09 16.68 18.64
N GLU A 379 -55.16 15.95 18.31
CA GLU A 379 -56.52 16.51 18.22
C GLU A 379 -57.00 16.89 19.63
N GLY A 380 -56.57 18.06 20.10
CA GLY A 380 -57.12 18.73 21.27
C GLY A 380 -58.34 19.56 20.88
N HIS A 381 -59.46 19.34 21.58
CA HIS A 381 -60.73 20.07 21.39
C HIS A 381 -60.53 21.61 21.46
N GLY A 382 -60.72 22.29 20.32
CA GLY A 382 -60.69 23.75 20.26
C GLY A 382 -60.03 24.27 18.99
N ALA A 383 -60.65 24.00 17.84
CA ALA A 383 -60.26 24.62 16.58
C ALA A 383 -60.31 26.15 16.71
N PHE A 384 -59.18 26.82 16.46
CA PHE A 384 -59.00 28.15 15.86
C PHE A 384 -57.88 29.03 16.47
N MET A 385 -57.31 28.72 17.63
CA MET A 385 -56.09 29.41 18.12
C MET A 385 -55.24 28.53 19.04
N MET A 386 -54.55 27.52 18.48
CA MET A 386 -53.34 27.00 19.14
C MET A 386 -52.15 27.42 18.31
N GLY A 387 -51.25 28.20 18.92
CA GLY A 387 -49.92 28.42 18.38
C GLY A 387 -49.27 27.06 18.11
N GLN A 388 -48.62 26.91 16.96
CA GLN A 388 -47.85 25.71 16.64
C GLN A 388 -46.74 25.57 17.68
N TYR A 389 -46.95 24.77 18.73
CA TYR A 389 -45.93 24.54 19.74
C TYR A 389 -44.80 23.72 19.12
N ARG A 390 -43.53 24.09 19.41
CA ARG A 390 -42.34 23.41 18.88
C ARG A 390 -41.76 22.48 19.95
N GLN A 391 -41.00 21.49 19.52
CA GLN A 391 -40.26 20.56 20.39
C GLN A 391 -38.77 20.79 20.23
N GLU A 392 -38.04 20.67 21.33
CA GLU A 392 -36.58 20.71 21.32
C GLU A 392 -36.04 19.45 20.62
N SER A 393 -35.07 19.64 19.71
CA SER A 393 -34.44 18.57 18.94
C SER A 393 -32.95 18.83 18.69
N SER A 394 -32.32 19.58 19.61
CA SER A 394 -30.94 20.03 19.50
C SER A 394 -29.97 18.87 19.68
N MET A 395 -28.79 18.98 19.07
CA MET A 395 -27.74 17.96 19.09
C MET A 395 -26.66 18.26 20.11
#